data_AF-A0ABD3R9W0-F1
#
_entry.id   AF-A0ABD3R9W0-F1
#
_cell.length_a   1.000
_cell.length_b   1.000
_cell.length_c   1.000
_cell.angle_alpha   90.00
_cell.angle_beta   90.00
_cell.angle_gamma   90.00
#
_symmetry.space_group_name_H-M   'P 1'
#
loop_
_entity.id
_entity.type
_entity.pdbx_description
1 polymer ?
#
loop_
_entity_poly.entity_id
_entity_poly.type
_entity_poly.pdbx_seq_one_letter_code
_entity_poly.pdbx_strand_id
1 'polypeptide(L)'
;MRPVRVQGYDPSLGTVQYNTVSGALAYDHPTTGETYHLIVNQAIHIPHLDHHLLCPMQCRVNDVTVNETPKFLAQDLTEHTHALTVQDPDNPVQTVILPLALRGVTSLLNVRTPSLDDWNSGHFKRIHLTSETLTWDPTTSHFADQEASMTDYAGTIIPRNASSGGGERIRHGDAYVISSFCSLSTDSVIVTDNDNFHIALSALVQVSSTETIFNGNVRSRKTPHIDPLTLSARWMITPARAQRTVANTTQRGVRTCLDPTLSRRFPTNDRMLRYSRLMHTVFSDTMFASTVSRQGNKMAQIYATSFGWARAYPMKRKGEAHETLSVLFHRDGVPPTMVTDDSKEQTQGDFRRKLREADCHPRVTEPYSPWQQAAEGCIRELKRGSTRKMIKTGSPKTLWDHCLELEALVRSNTSNDIYMTNGQVPETIMKGTTADISHIAEFGWYDWVMFRDNIPSYPDDKLILGPLPWTRLGHRLCLDCQNPER
;
A
#
# COMPACT_ATOMS: atom_id res chain seq x y z
N MET A 1 -26.21 -3.58 19.97
CA MET A 1 -25.31 -3.51 21.15
C MET A 1 -24.06 -4.32 20.84
N ARG A 2 -22.86 -3.76 21.03
CA ARG A 2 -21.60 -4.47 20.79
C ARG A 2 -20.97 -4.89 22.14
N PRO A 3 -20.41 -6.09 22.26
CA PRO A 3 -19.73 -6.49 23.48
C PRO A 3 -18.35 -5.82 23.58
N VAL A 4 -18.02 -5.30 24.76
CA VAL A 4 -16.71 -4.73 25.11
C VAL A 4 -16.18 -5.44 26.35
N ARG A 5 -14.89 -5.78 26.34
CA ARG A 5 -14.21 -6.37 27.49
C ARG A 5 -13.65 -5.26 28.37
N VAL A 6 -14.04 -5.24 29.64
CA VAL A 6 -13.55 -4.29 30.64
C VAL A 6 -12.74 -5.07 31.67
N GLN A 7 -11.50 -4.65 31.87
CA GLN A 7 -10.61 -5.20 32.89
C GLN A 7 -10.67 -4.30 34.12
N GLY A 8 -10.79 -4.90 35.31
CA GLY A 8 -10.73 -4.15 36.57
C GLY A 8 -9.36 -3.48 36.76
N TYR A 9 -9.32 -2.43 37.58
CA TYR A 9 -8.06 -1.74 37.93
C TYR A 9 -7.04 -2.68 38.56
N ASP A 10 -7.51 -3.65 39.37
CA ASP A 10 -6.70 -4.78 39.80
C ASP A 10 -6.88 -5.94 38.81
N PRO A 11 -5.80 -6.38 38.12
CA PRO A 11 -5.83 -7.53 37.23
C PRO A 11 -6.37 -8.82 37.87
N SER A 12 -6.28 -8.94 39.20
CA SER A 12 -6.81 -10.08 39.96
C SER A 12 -8.34 -10.18 39.94
N LEU A 13 -9.04 -9.06 39.69
CA LEU A 13 -10.50 -8.99 39.60
C LEU A 13 -11.04 -9.52 38.26
N GLY A 14 -10.16 -9.88 37.33
CA GLY A 14 -10.51 -10.47 36.04
C GLY A 14 -11.05 -9.48 35.01
N THR A 15 -11.55 -10.02 33.90
CA THR A 15 -12.14 -9.27 32.79
C THR A 15 -13.60 -9.66 32.65
N VAL A 16 -14.49 -8.68 32.64
CA VAL A 16 -15.94 -8.87 32.47
C VAL A 16 -16.38 -8.26 31.14
N GLN A 17 -17.30 -8.93 30.45
CA GLN A 17 -17.83 -8.48 29.18
C GLN A 17 -19.15 -7.72 29.40
N TYR A 18 -19.20 -6.47 28.95
CA TYR A 18 -20.38 -5.61 29.02
C TYR A 18 -20.86 -5.20 27.62
N ASN A 19 -22.11 -4.77 27.53
CA ASN A 19 -22.70 -4.31 26.27
C ASN A 19 -22.65 -2.79 26.16
N THR A 20 -22.42 -2.30 24.94
CA THR A 20 -22.57 -0.88 24.63
C THR A 20 -24.02 -0.52 24.31
N VAL A 21 -24.46 0.60 24.86
CA VAL A 21 -25.80 1.17 24.69
C VAL A 21 -25.71 2.65 24.30
N SER A 22 -26.74 3.17 23.66
CA SER A 22 -26.95 4.61 23.52
C SER A 22 -27.99 5.04 24.54
N GLY A 23 -27.65 6.03 25.37
CA GLY A 23 -28.51 6.55 26.42
C GLY A 23 -28.79 8.04 26.21
N ALA A 24 -29.94 8.48 26.71
CA ALA A 24 -30.31 9.89 26.77
C ALA A 24 -30.44 10.33 28.24
N LEU A 25 -29.91 11.50 28.55
CA LEU A 25 -29.93 12.13 29.87
C LEU A 25 -30.51 13.53 29.73
N ALA A 26 -31.32 13.97 30.68
CA ALA A 26 -31.76 15.36 30.75
C ALA A 26 -30.82 16.15 31.67
N TYR A 27 -30.42 17.33 31.20
CA TYR A 27 -29.63 18.29 31.94
C TYR A 27 -30.42 19.59 32.06
N ASP A 28 -30.65 20.03 33.29
CA ASP A 28 -31.30 21.31 33.56
C ASP A 28 -30.22 22.33 33.90
N HIS A 29 -30.10 23.37 33.07
CA HIS A 29 -29.03 24.34 33.20
C HIS A 29 -29.24 25.19 34.47
N PRO A 30 -28.27 25.25 35.40
CA PRO A 30 -28.50 25.79 36.75
C PRO A 30 -28.77 27.29 36.77
N THR A 31 -28.28 28.05 35.78
CA THR A 31 -28.49 29.51 35.72
C THR A 31 -29.58 29.96 34.75
N THR A 32 -29.74 29.31 33.59
CA THR A 32 -30.74 29.69 32.57
C THR A 32 -32.07 28.97 32.76
N GLY A 33 -32.10 27.83 33.48
CA GLY A 33 -33.28 27.00 33.64
C GLY A 33 -33.68 26.21 32.39
N GLU A 34 -32.90 26.30 31.31
CA GLU A 34 -33.15 25.55 30.08
C GLU A 34 -32.79 24.07 30.24
N THR A 35 -33.65 23.19 29.72
CA THR A 35 -33.42 21.75 29.73
C THR A 35 -32.86 21.29 28.38
N TYR A 36 -31.77 20.52 28.44
CA TYR A 36 -31.08 19.92 27.30
C TYR A 36 -31.13 18.39 27.40
N HIS A 37 -31.30 17.72 26.27
CA HIS A 37 -31.17 16.28 26.17
C HIS A 37 -29.75 15.91 25.72
N LEU A 38 -28.96 15.35 26.62
CA LEU A 38 -27.60 14.88 26.37
C LEU A 38 -27.65 13.44 25.86
N ILE A 39 -27.19 13.21 24.64
CA ILE A 39 -27.14 11.90 24.01
C ILE A 39 -25.72 11.35 24.15
N VAL A 40 -25.61 10.20 24.81
CA VAL A 40 -24.37 9.47 24.99
C VAL A 40 -24.46 8.16 24.20
N ASN A 41 -23.80 8.14 23.05
CA ASN A 41 -23.64 6.97 22.21
C ASN A 41 -22.47 6.10 22.66
N GLN A 42 -22.60 4.79 22.47
CA GLN A 42 -21.55 3.80 22.76
C GLN A 42 -21.07 3.78 24.22
N ALA A 43 -21.97 4.08 25.17
CA ALA A 43 -21.70 3.96 26.59
C ALA A 43 -21.68 2.49 27.03
N ILE A 44 -20.83 2.12 27.98
CA ILE A 44 -20.80 0.77 28.55
C ILE A 44 -21.85 0.68 29.66
N HIS A 45 -22.82 -0.22 29.50
CA HIS A 45 -23.87 -0.41 30.50
C HIS A 45 -23.43 -1.39 31.59
N ILE A 46 -23.22 -0.87 32.80
CA ILE A 46 -22.89 -1.64 34.01
C ILE A 46 -24.09 -1.53 34.97
N PRO A 47 -24.93 -2.57 35.13
CA PRO A 47 -26.19 -2.49 35.89
C PRO A 47 -26.02 -2.12 37.37
N HIS A 48 -24.85 -2.41 37.95
CA HIS A 48 -24.57 -2.22 39.37
C HIS A 48 -23.93 -0.85 39.70
N LEU A 49 -23.66 -0.01 38.69
CA LEU A 49 -23.07 1.31 38.88
C LEU A 49 -24.20 2.34 39.05
N ASP A 50 -24.19 3.06 40.17
CA ASP A 50 -25.21 4.06 40.56
C ASP A 50 -25.00 5.45 39.94
N HIS A 51 -23.91 5.62 39.19
CA HIS A 51 -23.53 6.87 38.53
C HIS A 51 -23.02 6.63 37.11
N HIS A 52 -22.98 7.68 36.30
CA HIS A 52 -22.45 7.62 34.94
C HIS A 52 -21.00 8.11 34.91
N LEU A 53 -20.12 7.34 34.27
CA LEU A 53 -18.75 7.75 33.99
C LEU A 53 -18.65 8.17 32.53
N LEU A 54 -18.34 9.45 32.31
CA LEU A 54 -18.16 10.01 30.98
C LEU A 54 -16.68 9.87 30.59
N CYS A 55 -16.40 9.34 29.40
CA CYS A 55 -15.04 9.29 28.86
C CYS A 55 -14.68 10.63 28.20
N PRO A 56 -13.78 11.44 28.76
CA PRO A 56 -13.48 12.77 28.22
C PRO A 56 -12.90 12.72 26.80
N MET A 57 -12.16 11.65 26.49
CA MET A 57 -11.60 11.44 25.16
C MET A 57 -12.69 11.23 24.10
N GLN A 58 -13.75 10.46 24.41
CA GLN A 58 -14.87 10.29 23.47
C GLN A 58 -15.58 11.62 23.19
N CYS A 59 -15.69 12.48 24.19
CA CYS A 59 -16.25 13.82 24.04
C CYS A 59 -15.35 14.72 23.18
N ARG A 60 -14.04 14.75 23.45
CA ARG A 60 -13.07 15.56 22.69
C ARG A 60 -13.01 15.18 21.22
N VAL A 61 -13.13 13.89 20.91
CA VAL A 61 -13.17 13.39 19.53
C VAL A 61 -14.50 13.72 18.81
N ASN A 62 -15.54 14.07 19.57
CA ASN A 62 -16.83 14.56 19.05
C ASN A 62 -16.96 16.08 19.19
N ASP A 63 -15.84 16.81 19.10
CA ASP A 63 -15.74 18.27 19.15
C ASP A 63 -16.28 18.93 20.43
N VAL A 64 -16.46 18.16 21.51
CA VAL A 64 -16.81 18.70 22.83
C VAL A 64 -15.53 19.14 23.54
N THR A 65 -15.45 20.42 23.88
CA THR A 65 -14.36 20.92 24.71
C THR A 65 -14.62 20.56 26.17
N VAL A 66 -13.77 19.68 26.72
CA VAL A 66 -13.89 19.19 28.11
C VAL A 66 -12.83 19.83 28.99
N ASN A 67 -13.22 20.83 29.80
CA ASN A 67 -12.35 21.47 30.78
C ASN A 67 -12.71 21.02 32.20
N GLU A 68 -11.93 20.08 32.73
CA GLU A 68 -12.18 19.47 34.04
C GLU A 68 -11.46 20.20 35.19
N THR A 69 -10.65 21.21 34.87
CA THR A 69 -9.88 21.97 35.85
C THR A 69 -10.83 22.70 36.80
N PRO A 70 -10.82 22.37 38.12
CA PRO A 70 -11.60 23.09 39.10
C PRO A 70 -11.36 24.59 39.05
N LYS A 71 -12.42 25.37 39.24
CA LYS A 71 -12.35 26.84 39.19
C LYS A 71 -11.24 27.41 40.10
N PHE A 72 -11.08 26.86 41.31
CA PHE A 72 -10.06 27.31 42.26
C PHE A 72 -8.61 26.93 41.91
N LEU A 73 -8.38 26.05 40.93
CA LEU A 73 -7.06 25.66 40.44
C LEU A 73 -6.72 26.25 39.07
N ALA A 74 -7.68 26.90 38.41
CA ALA A 74 -7.49 27.52 37.12
C ALA A 74 -6.69 28.84 37.27
N GLN A 75 -5.75 29.07 36.36
CA GLN A 75 -4.98 30.31 36.31
C GLN A 75 -5.84 31.49 35.87
N ASP A 76 -6.70 31.28 34.86
CA ASP A 76 -7.64 32.27 34.34
C ASP A 76 -9.08 31.76 34.47
N LEU A 77 -9.92 32.52 35.17
CA LEU A 77 -11.33 32.21 35.36
C LEU A 77 -12.16 32.75 34.18
N THR A 78 -12.80 31.84 33.45
CA THR A 78 -13.74 32.16 32.35
C THR A 78 -15.01 31.32 32.51
N GLU A 79 -16.05 31.62 31.72
CA GLU A 79 -17.26 30.79 31.65
C GLU A 79 -17.01 29.36 31.15
N HIS A 80 -15.92 29.14 30.41
CA HIS A 80 -15.46 27.82 29.97
C HIS A 80 -14.63 27.08 31.02
N THR A 81 -14.36 27.70 32.16
CA THR A 81 -13.59 27.08 33.26
C THR A 81 -14.49 26.13 34.03
N HIS A 82 -14.02 24.87 34.16
CA HIS A 82 -14.77 23.80 34.83
C HIS A 82 -16.14 23.56 34.18
N ALA A 83 -16.16 23.36 32.87
CA ALA A 83 -17.36 23.20 32.06
C ALA A 83 -17.12 22.31 30.82
N LEU A 84 -18.19 21.71 30.30
CA LEU A 84 -18.22 21.16 28.93
C LEU A 84 -18.73 22.23 27.98
N THR A 85 -18.03 22.52 26.90
CA THR A 85 -18.48 23.46 25.87
C THR A 85 -18.75 22.69 24.59
N VAL A 86 -19.98 22.80 24.07
CA VAL A 86 -20.43 22.12 22.85
C VAL A 86 -20.94 23.17 21.87
N GLN A 87 -20.71 22.96 20.57
CA GLN A 87 -21.33 23.80 19.55
C GLN A 87 -22.83 23.53 19.49
N ASP A 88 -23.62 24.59 19.35
CA ASP A 88 -25.06 24.45 19.23
C ASP A 88 -25.41 23.82 17.86
N PRO A 89 -26.12 22.66 17.84
CA PRO A 89 -26.48 21.98 16.61
C PRO A 89 -27.42 22.79 15.69
N ASP A 90 -28.20 23.72 16.25
CA ASP A 90 -29.13 24.56 15.48
C ASP A 90 -28.50 25.91 15.07
N ASN A 91 -27.42 26.33 15.75
CA ASN A 91 -26.71 27.56 15.45
C ASN A 91 -25.19 27.42 15.64
N PRO A 92 -24.41 27.17 14.58
CA PRO A 92 -22.98 26.90 14.68
C PRO A 92 -22.13 28.11 15.14
N VAL A 93 -22.73 29.30 15.31
CA VAL A 93 -22.05 30.49 15.86
C VAL A 93 -22.14 30.53 17.38
N GLN A 94 -23.07 29.80 17.99
CA GLN A 94 -23.33 29.80 19.43
C GLN A 94 -22.82 28.51 20.08
N THR A 95 -22.23 28.63 21.26
CA THR A 95 -21.81 27.48 22.07
C THR A 95 -22.72 27.30 23.27
N VAL A 96 -23.09 26.05 23.55
CA VAL A 96 -23.73 25.65 24.80
C VAL A 96 -22.65 25.31 25.82
N ILE A 97 -22.70 25.96 26.98
CA ILE A 97 -21.79 25.71 28.09
C ILE A 97 -22.54 24.92 29.15
N LEU A 98 -21.98 23.80 29.60
CA LEU A 98 -22.54 22.93 30.63
C LEU A 98 -21.59 22.96 31.85
N PRO A 99 -21.85 23.81 32.85
CA PRO A 99 -20.98 23.93 34.02
C PRO A 99 -20.89 22.62 34.81
N LEU A 100 -19.66 22.24 35.16
CA LEU A 100 -19.39 21.12 36.06
C LEU A 100 -19.46 21.58 37.52
N ALA A 101 -19.84 20.66 38.39
CA ALA A 101 -19.79 20.79 39.83
C ALA A 101 -18.72 19.85 40.41
N LEU A 102 -18.31 20.09 41.65
CA LEU A 102 -17.38 19.23 42.37
C LEU A 102 -18.11 18.51 43.49
N ARG A 103 -17.90 17.19 43.58
CA ARG A 103 -18.25 16.39 44.75
C ARG A 103 -16.97 15.79 45.32
N GLY A 104 -16.46 16.39 46.39
CA GLY A 104 -15.13 16.09 46.90
C GLY A 104 -14.07 16.48 45.87
N VAL A 105 -13.37 15.49 45.31
CA VAL A 105 -12.34 15.67 44.27
C VAL A 105 -12.82 15.33 42.86
N THR A 106 -14.06 14.83 42.72
CA THR A 106 -14.60 14.37 41.44
C THR A 106 -15.44 15.46 40.78
N SER A 107 -15.09 15.83 39.55
CA SER A 107 -15.92 16.68 38.69
C SER A 107 -17.15 15.89 38.21
N LEU A 108 -18.34 16.49 38.31
CA LEU A 108 -19.59 15.87 37.89
C LEU A 108 -20.48 16.85 37.15
N LEU A 109 -21.41 16.30 36.37
CA LEU A 109 -22.51 17.01 35.73
C LEU A 109 -23.81 16.47 36.31
N ASN A 110 -24.67 17.35 36.84
CA ASN A 110 -25.95 16.95 37.42
C ASN A 110 -26.94 16.65 36.29
N VAL A 111 -27.33 15.38 36.17
CA VAL A 111 -28.25 14.89 35.13
C VAL A 111 -29.37 14.09 35.76
N ARG A 112 -30.52 14.02 35.08
CA ARG A 112 -31.66 13.17 35.46
C ARG A 112 -32.11 12.33 34.26
N THR A 113 -32.90 11.29 34.54
CA THR A 113 -33.56 10.53 33.47
C THR A 113 -34.65 11.40 32.83
N PRO A 114 -34.66 11.57 31.49
CA PRO A 114 -35.76 12.27 30.81
C PRO A 114 -37.06 11.49 30.96
N SER A 115 -38.19 12.18 31.13
CA SER A 115 -39.48 11.51 31.07
C SER A 115 -39.81 11.11 29.63
N LEU A 116 -40.64 10.08 29.44
CA LEU A 116 -40.98 9.60 28.10
C LEU A 116 -41.74 10.69 27.30
N ASP A 117 -42.55 11.48 27.98
CA ASP A 117 -43.29 12.60 27.39
C ASP A 117 -42.33 13.74 27.00
N ASP A 118 -41.38 14.10 27.86
CA ASP A 118 -40.33 15.10 27.55
C ASP A 118 -39.52 14.68 26.32
N TRP A 119 -39.14 13.40 26.24
CA TRP A 119 -38.37 12.86 25.13
C TRP A 119 -39.12 12.90 23.79
N ASN A 120 -40.40 12.50 23.81
CA ASN A 120 -41.24 12.41 22.62
C ASN A 120 -41.78 13.78 22.17
N SER A 121 -41.85 14.76 23.06
CA SER A 121 -42.29 16.13 22.75
C SER A 121 -41.43 16.81 21.68
N GLY A 122 -40.14 16.44 21.58
CA GLY A 122 -39.18 17.07 20.68
C GLY A 122 -38.85 18.53 21.03
N HIS A 123 -39.35 19.04 22.16
CA HIS A 123 -39.24 20.44 22.55
C HIS A 123 -37.85 20.82 23.07
N PHE A 124 -37.07 19.86 23.56
CA PHE A 124 -35.75 20.09 24.15
C PHE A 124 -34.63 19.79 23.16
N LYS A 125 -33.63 20.68 23.11
CA LYS A 125 -32.45 20.56 22.24
C LYS A 125 -31.64 19.32 22.58
N ARG A 126 -31.25 18.58 21.54
CA ARG A 126 -30.50 17.32 21.65
C ARG A 126 -29.02 17.58 21.38
N ILE A 127 -28.19 17.41 22.41
CA ILE A 127 -26.75 17.59 22.35
C ILE A 127 -26.08 16.22 22.36
N HIS A 128 -25.39 15.89 21.28
CA HIS A 128 -24.63 14.65 21.20
C HIS A 128 -23.26 14.84 21.87
N LEU A 129 -23.06 14.21 23.03
CA LEU A 129 -21.78 14.26 23.75
C LEU A 129 -20.76 13.29 23.18
N THR A 130 -21.21 12.21 22.55
CA THR A 130 -20.34 11.21 21.91
C THR A 130 -20.90 10.79 20.55
N SER A 131 -19.99 10.42 19.65
CA SER A 131 -20.33 10.10 18.26
C SER A 131 -21.12 8.78 18.15
N GLU A 132 -22.17 8.79 17.31
CA GLU A 132 -22.92 7.58 16.94
C GLU A 132 -22.14 6.71 15.93
N THR A 133 -21.42 7.36 15.02
CA THR A 133 -20.84 6.71 13.84
C THR A 133 -19.37 6.32 14.04
N LEU A 134 -18.63 7.05 14.87
CA LEU A 134 -17.21 6.78 15.09
C LEU A 134 -17.05 5.56 16.00
N THR A 135 -16.47 4.48 15.49
CA THR A 135 -16.27 3.26 16.29
C THR A 135 -15.27 3.50 17.41
N TRP A 136 -15.75 3.45 18.66
CA TRP A 136 -14.90 3.53 19.84
C TRP A 136 -14.57 2.12 20.35
N ASP A 137 -13.27 1.81 20.42
CA ASP A 137 -12.75 0.59 21.04
C ASP A 137 -11.68 0.98 22.08
N PRO A 138 -11.96 0.81 23.39
CA PRO A 138 -11.06 1.21 24.47
C PRO A 138 -9.77 0.39 24.52
N THR A 139 -9.70 -0.75 23.81
CA THR A 139 -8.51 -1.62 23.80
C THR A 139 -7.51 -1.26 22.70
N THR A 140 -7.82 -0.27 21.85
CA THR A 140 -6.98 0.10 20.71
C THR A 140 -5.78 0.94 21.15
N SER A 141 -4.56 0.59 20.68
CA SER A 141 -3.34 1.37 20.95
C SER A 141 -3.24 2.68 20.16
N HIS A 142 -4.09 2.86 19.14
CA HIS A 142 -3.99 3.94 18.15
C HIS A 142 -3.88 5.34 18.76
N PHE A 143 -4.67 5.65 19.79
CA PHE A 143 -4.59 6.95 20.46
C PHE A 143 -3.29 7.11 21.27
N ALA A 144 -2.79 6.03 21.87
CA ALA A 144 -1.51 6.04 22.57
C ALA A 144 -0.33 6.21 21.60
N ASP A 145 -0.38 5.53 20.44
CA ASP A 145 0.62 5.65 19.38
C ASP A 145 0.64 7.07 18.79
N GLN A 146 -0.54 7.67 18.59
CA GLN A 146 -0.67 9.06 18.14
C GLN A 146 -0.09 10.06 19.15
N GLU A 147 -0.40 9.91 20.43
CA GLU A 147 0.17 10.78 21.48
C GLU A 147 1.69 10.64 21.55
N ALA A 148 2.22 9.42 21.52
CA ALA A 148 3.67 9.18 21.54
C ALA A 148 4.39 9.79 20.32
N SER A 149 3.72 9.85 19.18
CA SER A 149 4.26 10.49 17.97
C SER A 149 4.34 12.02 18.04
N MET A 150 3.69 12.64 19.03
CA MET A 150 3.76 14.08 19.28
C MET A 150 4.99 14.49 20.10
N THR A 151 5.81 13.54 20.53
CA THR A 151 7.05 13.76 21.29
C THR A 151 8.25 13.18 20.56
N ASP A 152 9.38 13.89 20.55
CA ASP A 152 10.63 13.38 20.01
C ASP A 152 11.31 12.36 20.94
N TYR A 153 12.44 11.79 20.49
CA TYR A 153 13.21 10.82 21.29
C TYR A 153 13.80 11.42 22.58
N ALA A 154 13.84 12.74 22.70
CA ALA A 154 14.27 13.46 23.89
C ALA A 154 13.09 13.82 24.82
N GLY A 155 11.86 13.44 24.46
CA GLY A 155 10.64 13.73 25.21
C GLY A 155 10.13 15.17 25.04
N THR A 156 10.67 15.91 24.07
CA THR A 156 10.22 17.28 23.76
C THR A 156 8.99 17.20 22.85
N ILE A 157 7.94 17.95 23.19
CA ILE A 157 6.75 18.06 22.36
C ILE A 157 7.15 18.66 21.02
N ILE A 158 6.82 17.98 19.93
CA ILE A 158 7.05 18.45 18.57
C ILE A 158 6.01 19.56 18.31
N PRO A 159 6.42 20.84 18.23
CA PRO A 159 5.48 21.91 18.02
C PRO A 159 4.87 21.79 16.62
N ARG A 160 3.53 21.79 16.53
CA ARG A 160 2.83 21.77 15.23
C ARG A 160 3.17 22.97 14.34
N ASN A 161 3.70 24.04 14.90
CA ASN A 161 4.15 25.25 14.21
C ASN A 161 5.34 25.87 14.94
N ALA A 162 6.55 25.75 14.39
CA ALA A 162 7.67 26.61 14.75
C ALA A 162 8.12 27.39 13.50
N SER A 163 7.30 28.35 13.11
CA SER A 163 7.71 29.49 12.28
C SER A 163 7.16 30.76 12.91
N SER A 164 8.04 31.41 13.68
CA SER A 164 8.12 32.85 14.00
C SER A 164 6.84 33.69 14.06
N GLY A 165 6.44 34.06 15.29
CA GLY A 165 6.22 35.44 15.72
C GLY A 165 4.95 36.18 15.28
N GLY A 166 4.02 36.38 16.22
CA GLY A 166 2.91 37.33 16.12
C GLY A 166 1.58 36.68 16.49
N GLY A 167 1.07 36.96 17.68
CA GLY A 167 -0.05 36.22 18.27
C GLY A 167 -1.40 36.45 17.59
N GLU A 168 -2.15 35.36 17.39
CA GLU A 168 -3.54 35.26 17.81
C GLU A 168 -3.94 33.77 17.92
N ARG A 169 -4.71 33.44 18.96
CA ARG A 169 -5.14 32.07 19.31
C ARG A 169 -6.19 31.58 18.31
N ILE A 170 -5.84 30.63 17.42
CA ILE A 170 -6.82 29.89 16.61
C ILE A 170 -6.73 28.39 16.92
N ARG A 171 -7.93 27.83 17.13
CA ARG A 171 -8.25 26.51 17.70
C ARG A 171 -7.82 25.36 16.80
N HIS A 172 -7.60 24.23 17.47
CA HIS A 172 -7.25 22.91 16.95
C HIS A 172 -7.94 22.51 15.64
N GLY A 173 -7.13 22.10 14.66
CA GLY A 173 -7.56 21.44 13.42
C GLY A 173 -6.40 20.65 12.82
N ASP A 174 -6.42 19.34 13.05
CA ASP A 174 -5.87 18.23 12.27
C ASP A 174 -4.65 18.46 11.36
N ALA A 175 -3.46 18.17 11.91
CA ALA A 175 -2.29 17.81 11.12
C ALA A 175 -2.23 16.27 10.98
N TYR A 176 -2.50 15.78 9.77
CA TYR A 176 -2.30 14.39 9.39
C TYR A 176 -0.79 14.07 9.30
N VAL A 177 -0.30 13.19 10.16
CA VAL A 177 1.04 12.60 10.03
C VAL A 177 0.99 11.51 8.96
N ILE A 178 1.64 11.77 7.83
CA ILE A 178 1.94 10.75 6.83
C ILE A 178 3.16 9.98 7.33
N SER A 179 2.94 8.84 7.98
CA SER A 179 4.00 7.87 8.22
C SER A 179 4.25 7.07 6.94
N SER A 180 5.24 7.48 6.15
CA SER A 180 5.96 6.55 5.28
C SER A 180 7.34 7.13 4.98
N PHE A 181 8.36 6.51 5.57
CA PHE A 181 9.78 6.56 5.24
C PHE A 181 10.17 7.42 4.03
N CYS A 182 10.80 8.57 4.28
CA CYS A 182 11.70 9.21 3.34
C CYS A 182 12.97 9.66 4.07
N SER A 183 14.09 9.34 3.43
CA SER A 183 15.47 9.45 3.87
C SER A 183 15.91 10.87 4.23
N LEU A 184 16.89 10.92 5.13
CA LEU A 184 17.76 12.04 5.45
C LEU A 184 18.23 12.81 4.20
N SER A 185 18.29 14.14 4.33
CA SER A 185 18.94 15.16 3.47
C SER A 185 18.22 15.62 2.19
N THR A 186 17.50 16.76 2.23
CA THR A 186 17.65 17.90 1.28
C THR A 186 16.95 19.17 1.82
N ASP A 187 17.57 20.33 1.59
CA ASP A 187 17.17 21.67 2.05
C ASP A 187 15.95 22.29 1.34
N SER A 188 15.34 23.25 2.03
CA SER A 188 14.12 23.99 1.67
C SER A 188 14.36 25.27 0.84
N VAL A 189 13.38 25.68 0.03
CA VAL A 189 13.30 27.02 -0.58
C VAL A 189 11.92 27.63 -0.35
N ILE A 190 11.92 28.88 0.13
CA ILE A 190 10.78 29.74 0.47
C ILE A 190 10.51 30.71 -0.70
N VAL A 191 9.25 30.90 -1.08
CA VAL A 191 8.80 32.01 -1.93
C VAL A 191 7.52 32.59 -1.35
N THR A 192 7.59 33.85 -0.93
CA THR A 192 6.55 34.61 -0.22
C THR A 192 5.57 35.29 -1.17
N ASP A 193 4.30 35.22 -0.79
CA ASP A 193 3.26 36.26 -0.80
C ASP A 193 2.47 36.63 -2.09
N ASN A 194 1.15 36.40 -2.04
CA ASN A 194 0.05 37.25 -2.54
C ASN A 194 -1.33 36.56 -2.34
N ASP A 195 -1.83 36.59 -1.10
CA ASP A 195 -3.16 36.12 -0.71
C ASP A 195 -4.28 37.10 -1.11
N ASN A 196 -4.65 37.11 -2.40
CA ASN A 196 -5.94 37.65 -2.84
C ASN A 196 -6.70 36.71 -3.82
N PHE A 197 -6.16 35.53 -4.13
CA PHE A 197 -6.78 34.61 -5.10
C PHE A 197 -7.88 33.73 -4.48
N HIS A 198 -7.87 33.51 -3.16
CA HIS A 198 -8.78 32.60 -2.48
C HIS A 198 -10.20 33.17 -2.31
N ILE A 199 -10.36 34.50 -2.29
CA ILE A 199 -11.66 35.17 -2.09
C ILE A 199 -12.53 35.09 -3.36
N ALA A 200 -11.91 35.06 -4.56
CA ALA A 200 -12.62 35.02 -5.83
C ALA A 200 -13.22 33.63 -6.17
N LEU A 201 -12.66 32.56 -5.60
CA LEU A 201 -13.05 31.18 -5.92
C LEU A 201 -14.25 30.67 -5.10
N SER A 202 -14.48 31.24 -3.91
CA SER A 202 -15.60 30.86 -3.04
C SER A 202 -16.97 31.40 -3.48
N ALA A 203 -17.03 32.37 -4.41
CA ALA A 203 -18.29 32.98 -4.84
C ALA A 203 -19.02 32.25 -5.98
N LEU A 204 -18.39 31.27 -6.64
CA LEU A 204 -18.85 30.75 -7.95
C LEU A 204 -19.21 29.25 -8.01
N VAL A 205 -19.21 28.51 -6.90
CA VAL A 205 -19.46 27.06 -6.95
C VAL A 205 -20.88 26.73 -6.47
N GLN A 206 -21.82 26.66 -7.42
CA GLN A 206 -23.09 25.94 -7.25
C GLN A 206 -22.82 24.42 -7.33
N VAL A 207 -23.18 23.70 -6.28
CA VAL A 207 -23.07 22.23 -6.21
C VAL A 207 -24.40 21.60 -6.61
N SER A 208 -24.41 20.88 -7.73
CA SER A 208 -25.53 20.02 -8.14
C SER A 208 -25.28 18.59 -7.63
N SER A 209 -26.19 18.05 -6.82
CA SER A 209 -26.15 16.68 -6.30
C SER A 209 -26.40 15.65 -7.41
N THR A 210 -25.64 14.56 -7.43
CA THR A 210 -26.06 13.32 -8.10
C THR A 210 -25.90 12.12 -7.17
N GLU A 211 -26.95 11.31 -7.14
CA GLU A 211 -27.22 10.21 -6.23
C GLU A 211 -26.21 9.06 -6.38
N THR A 212 -25.71 8.52 -5.25
CA THR A 212 -24.99 7.25 -5.24
C THR A 212 -25.70 6.20 -4.39
N ILE A 213 -26.10 5.14 -5.09
CA ILE A 213 -26.76 3.92 -4.60
C ILE A 213 -25.87 3.20 -3.58
N PHE A 214 -26.45 2.94 -2.40
CA PHE A 214 -25.90 2.09 -1.34
C PHE A 214 -25.69 0.66 -1.84
N ASN A 215 -24.45 0.18 -1.81
CA ASN A 215 -24.08 -1.23 -1.63
C ASN A 215 -22.58 -1.29 -1.31
N GLY A 216 -22.21 -1.77 -0.12
CA GLY A 216 -20.86 -1.75 0.47
C GLY A 216 -19.77 -2.59 -0.22
N ASN A 217 -19.84 -2.78 -1.53
CA ASN A 217 -18.76 -3.36 -2.33
C ASN A 217 -17.99 -2.26 -3.05
N VAL A 218 -16.78 -1.95 -2.58
CA VAL A 218 -15.85 -1.02 -3.24
C VAL A 218 -15.36 -1.63 -4.55
N ARG A 219 -16.04 -1.33 -5.66
CA ARG A 219 -15.53 -1.62 -7.01
C ARG A 219 -14.73 -0.40 -7.49
N SER A 220 -13.45 -0.62 -7.80
CA SER A 220 -12.62 0.34 -8.55
C SER A 220 -13.27 0.62 -9.90
N ARG A 221 -13.92 1.77 -10.09
CA ARG A 221 -14.28 2.25 -11.42
C ARG A 221 -13.00 2.73 -12.13
N LYS A 222 -12.83 2.39 -13.41
CA LYS A 222 -11.79 3.00 -14.25
C LYS A 222 -12.09 4.49 -14.35
N THR A 223 -11.27 5.28 -13.68
CA THR A 223 -11.33 6.74 -13.75
C THR A 223 -10.57 7.20 -14.99
N PRO A 224 -11.04 8.23 -15.69
CA PRO A 224 -10.34 8.75 -16.86
C PRO A 224 -8.94 9.23 -16.46
N HIS A 225 -7.99 9.10 -17.39
CA HIS A 225 -6.66 9.69 -17.23
C HIS A 225 -6.78 11.21 -17.05
N ILE A 226 -5.81 11.81 -16.35
CA ILE A 226 -5.77 13.25 -16.15
C ILE A 226 -5.67 13.94 -17.51
N ASP A 227 -6.55 14.91 -17.72
CA ASP A 227 -6.55 15.76 -18.90
C ASP A 227 -5.32 16.70 -18.91
N PRO A 228 -4.66 16.94 -20.07
CA PRO A 228 -3.52 17.85 -20.15
C PRO A 228 -3.79 19.25 -19.60
N LEU A 229 -5.01 19.78 -19.70
CA LEU A 229 -5.34 21.09 -19.14
C LEU A 229 -5.39 21.04 -17.61
N THR A 230 -5.94 19.96 -17.06
CA THR A 230 -5.93 19.71 -15.60
C THR A 230 -4.51 19.50 -15.09
N LEU A 231 -3.64 18.82 -15.83
CA LEU A 231 -2.22 18.66 -15.48
C LEU A 231 -1.48 20.00 -15.55
N SER A 232 -1.74 20.79 -16.60
CA SER A 232 -1.20 22.14 -16.78
C SER A 232 -1.53 23.04 -15.60
N ALA A 233 -2.79 23.05 -15.16
CA ALA A 233 -3.23 23.80 -14.00
C ALA A 233 -2.58 23.30 -12.69
N ARG A 234 -2.51 21.98 -12.48
CA ARG A 234 -1.95 21.40 -11.24
C ARG A 234 -0.44 21.55 -11.11
N TRP A 235 0.28 21.40 -12.22
CA TRP A 235 1.75 21.44 -12.24
C TRP A 235 2.29 22.82 -12.65
N MET A 236 1.41 23.78 -12.92
CA MET A 236 1.75 25.14 -13.36
C MET A 236 2.70 25.15 -14.58
N ILE A 237 2.46 24.23 -15.52
CA ILE A 237 3.22 24.12 -16.77
C ILE A 237 2.38 24.57 -17.96
N THR A 238 3.01 25.00 -19.05
CA THR A 238 2.28 25.39 -20.26
C THR A 238 1.45 24.22 -20.82
N PRO A 239 0.25 24.46 -21.38
CA PRO A 239 -0.59 23.39 -21.91
C PRO A 239 0.12 22.50 -22.95
N ALA A 240 0.96 23.10 -23.79
CA ALA A 240 1.78 22.36 -24.76
C ALA A 240 2.86 21.46 -24.12
N ARG A 241 3.37 21.83 -22.93
CA ARG A 241 4.28 20.99 -22.15
C ARG A 241 3.50 19.89 -21.44
N ALA A 242 2.34 20.20 -20.86
CA ALA A 242 1.46 19.22 -20.25
C ALA A 242 0.99 18.15 -21.25
N GLN A 243 0.63 18.54 -22.47
CA GLN A 243 0.24 17.62 -23.53
C GLN A 243 1.37 16.65 -23.89
N ARG A 244 2.60 17.16 -24.03
CA ARG A 244 3.80 16.33 -24.24
C ARG A 244 4.06 15.42 -23.04
N THR A 245 3.87 15.92 -21.83
CA THR A 245 4.03 15.13 -20.60
C THR A 245 3.01 14.00 -20.54
N VAL A 246 1.72 14.25 -20.79
CA VAL A 246 0.68 13.20 -20.81
C VAL A 246 0.94 12.17 -21.91
N ALA A 247 1.44 12.59 -23.08
CA ALA A 247 1.80 11.67 -24.15
C ALA A 247 3.02 10.78 -23.82
N ASN A 248 3.99 11.32 -23.09
CA ASN A 248 5.26 10.64 -22.79
C ASN A 248 5.30 9.96 -21.41
N THR A 249 4.25 10.11 -20.58
CA THR A 249 4.17 9.52 -19.25
C THR A 249 2.96 8.60 -19.16
N THR A 250 3.00 7.64 -18.22
CA THR A 250 1.87 6.75 -17.98
C THR A 250 1.28 7.00 -16.60
N GLN A 251 -0.05 7.02 -16.51
CA GLN A 251 -0.76 7.23 -15.26
C GLN A 251 -1.61 6.00 -14.93
N ARG A 252 -1.08 5.09 -14.10
CA ARG A 252 -1.73 3.81 -13.77
C ARG A 252 -2.44 3.82 -12.40
N GLY A 253 -1.94 4.60 -11.45
CA GLY A 253 -2.52 4.77 -10.12
C GLY A 253 -3.52 5.93 -10.02
N VAL A 254 -4.50 6.02 -10.92
CA VAL A 254 -5.49 7.10 -10.86
C VAL A 254 -6.35 6.93 -9.61
N ARG A 255 -6.34 7.93 -8.72
CA ARG A 255 -7.13 7.95 -7.49
C ARG A 255 -8.30 8.91 -7.63
N THR A 256 -9.51 8.45 -7.35
CA THR A 256 -10.69 9.31 -7.20
C THR A 256 -10.86 9.72 -5.75
N CYS A 257 -10.59 10.99 -5.46
CA CYS A 257 -11.05 11.65 -4.25
C CYS A 257 -12.38 12.33 -4.56
N LEU A 258 -13.44 11.55 -4.77
CA LEU A 258 -14.79 12.09 -5.05
C LEU A 258 -15.48 12.58 -3.76
N ASP A 259 -15.05 12.08 -2.61
CA ASP A 259 -15.43 12.60 -1.29
C ASP A 259 -14.20 13.23 -0.63
N PRO A 260 -14.31 14.43 -0.04
CA PRO A 260 -13.27 15.03 0.78
C PRO A 260 -13.10 14.31 2.14
N THR A 261 -13.88 13.26 2.41
CA THR A 261 -13.76 12.48 3.64
C THR A 261 -12.52 11.60 3.59
N LEU A 262 -11.54 11.94 4.43
CA LEU A 262 -10.25 11.27 4.54
C LEU A 262 -10.33 9.84 5.10
N SER A 263 -11.53 9.37 5.45
CA SER A 263 -11.84 8.04 6.00
C SER A 263 -11.87 6.94 4.94
N ARG A 264 -11.86 7.28 3.65
CA ARG A 264 -11.85 6.27 2.58
C ARG A 264 -10.47 5.63 2.45
N ARG A 265 -10.29 4.44 3.01
CA ARG A 265 -9.12 3.60 2.72
C ARG A 265 -9.09 3.26 1.23
N PHE A 266 -8.10 3.78 0.50
CA PHE A 266 -7.85 3.38 -0.87
C PHE A 266 -7.41 1.91 -0.92
N PRO A 267 -7.85 1.12 -1.91
CA PRO A 267 -7.37 -0.24 -2.05
C PRO A 267 -5.84 -0.24 -2.24
N THR A 268 -5.12 -1.03 -1.42
CA THR A 268 -3.65 -1.16 -1.41
C THR A 268 -3.10 -1.89 -2.66
N ASN A 269 -3.83 -1.91 -3.77
CA ASN A 269 -3.36 -2.53 -5.00
C ASN A 269 -2.40 -1.60 -5.77
N ASP A 270 -1.34 -1.18 -5.11
CA ASP A 270 -0.20 -0.47 -5.69
C ASP A 270 0.82 -1.44 -6.30
N ARG A 271 0.51 -2.74 -6.36
CA ARG A 271 1.38 -3.80 -6.88
C ARG A 271 1.91 -3.47 -8.28
N MET A 272 1.10 -2.81 -9.11
CA MET A 272 1.51 -2.33 -10.43
C MET A 272 2.66 -1.31 -10.43
N LEU A 273 2.85 -0.56 -9.32
CA LEU A 273 3.91 0.45 -9.15
C LEU A 273 5.19 -0.15 -8.56
N ARG A 274 5.13 -1.37 -8.02
CA ARG A 274 6.27 -2.01 -7.32
C ARG A 274 7.30 -2.64 -8.27
N TYR A 275 6.89 -2.99 -9.49
CA TYR A 275 7.73 -3.70 -10.45
C TYR A 275 8.21 -2.77 -11.56
N SER A 276 9.43 -3.01 -12.05
CA SER A 276 9.92 -2.41 -13.30
C SER A 276 9.01 -2.80 -14.47
N ARG A 277 9.02 -2.02 -15.56
CA ARG A 277 8.18 -2.28 -16.74
C ARG A 277 9.03 -2.65 -17.93
N LEU A 278 8.62 -3.70 -18.62
CA LEU A 278 9.15 -4.05 -19.93
C LEU A 278 8.41 -3.24 -20.99
N MET A 279 9.08 -2.85 -22.08
CA MET A 279 8.46 -2.01 -23.11
C MET A 279 7.65 -2.81 -24.14
N HIS A 280 7.93 -4.11 -24.26
CA HIS A 280 7.40 -4.93 -25.34
C HIS A 280 6.48 -6.05 -24.85
N THR A 281 5.61 -6.52 -25.75
CA THR A 281 4.75 -7.68 -25.53
C THR A 281 5.59 -8.95 -25.36
N VAL A 282 5.26 -9.73 -24.34
CA VAL A 282 5.92 -11.00 -24.02
C VAL A 282 4.95 -12.14 -24.29
N PHE A 283 5.47 -13.22 -24.86
CA PHE A 283 4.78 -14.47 -25.10
C PHE A 283 5.20 -15.49 -24.04
N SER A 284 4.29 -16.32 -23.61
CA SER A 284 4.48 -17.30 -22.54
C SER A 284 4.07 -18.69 -23.03
N ASP A 285 4.94 -19.68 -22.83
CA ASP A 285 4.68 -21.08 -23.22
C ASP A 285 5.33 -22.06 -22.25
N THR A 286 4.77 -23.27 -22.14
CA THR A 286 5.24 -24.33 -21.26
C THR A 286 6.01 -25.39 -22.05
N MET A 287 7.31 -25.52 -21.80
CA MET A 287 8.15 -26.57 -22.36
C MET A 287 8.13 -27.83 -21.48
N PHE A 288 8.02 -29.01 -22.11
CA PHE A 288 8.22 -30.31 -21.45
C PHE A 288 9.58 -30.91 -21.80
N ALA A 289 10.28 -31.42 -20.79
CA ALA A 289 11.50 -32.21 -20.96
C ALA A 289 11.19 -33.71 -20.88
N SER A 290 11.97 -34.52 -21.60
CA SER A 290 11.86 -35.98 -21.55
C SER A 290 12.45 -36.57 -20.27
N THR A 291 13.46 -35.93 -19.70
CA THR A 291 14.20 -36.38 -18.51
C THR A 291 13.89 -35.45 -17.34
N VAL A 292 13.71 -36.00 -16.14
CA VAL A 292 13.54 -35.18 -14.94
C VAL A 292 14.90 -34.60 -14.55
N SER A 293 14.94 -33.32 -14.20
CA SER A 293 16.19 -32.67 -13.79
C SER A 293 16.66 -33.14 -12.42
N ARG A 294 17.91 -32.84 -12.07
CA ARG A 294 18.47 -33.15 -10.73
C ARG A 294 17.64 -32.52 -9.60
N GLN A 295 17.00 -31.38 -9.86
CA GLN A 295 16.15 -30.68 -8.89
C GLN A 295 14.69 -31.20 -8.86
N GLY A 296 14.37 -32.18 -9.70
CA GLY A 296 13.02 -32.73 -9.84
C GLY A 296 12.13 -31.97 -10.83
N ASN A 297 12.69 -31.06 -11.64
CA ASN A 297 11.92 -30.30 -12.61
C ASN A 297 11.65 -31.15 -13.86
N LYS A 298 10.41 -31.16 -14.35
CA LYS A 298 10.02 -31.89 -15.57
C LYS A 298 9.60 -30.96 -16.72
N MET A 299 9.29 -29.71 -16.39
CA MET A 299 8.85 -28.71 -17.35
C MET A 299 9.51 -27.37 -17.06
N ALA A 300 9.42 -26.43 -17.98
CA ALA A 300 9.91 -25.08 -17.81
C ALA A 300 8.94 -24.09 -18.44
N GLN A 301 8.64 -23.00 -17.75
CA GLN A 301 7.91 -21.89 -18.32
C GLN A 301 8.88 -20.96 -19.04
N ILE A 302 8.59 -20.66 -20.30
CA ILE A 302 9.43 -19.82 -21.13
C ILE A 302 8.68 -18.54 -21.46
N TYR A 303 9.35 -17.42 -21.27
CA TYR A 303 8.90 -16.11 -21.67
C TYR A 303 9.78 -15.63 -22.81
N ALA A 304 9.18 -15.27 -23.94
CA ALA A 304 9.93 -14.87 -25.12
C ALA A 304 9.29 -13.65 -25.82
N THR A 305 10.07 -12.92 -26.60
CA THR A 305 9.57 -11.86 -27.49
C THR A 305 9.80 -12.23 -28.96
N SER A 306 9.12 -11.52 -29.86
CA SER A 306 9.27 -11.71 -31.30
C SER A 306 10.68 -11.42 -31.83
N PHE A 307 11.44 -10.58 -31.12
CA PHE A 307 12.80 -10.18 -31.49
C PHE A 307 13.88 -11.04 -30.81
N GLY A 308 13.50 -12.17 -30.20
CA GLY A 308 14.46 -13.17 -29.72
C GLY A 308 14.93 -13.05 -28.28
N TRP A 309 14.34 -12.15 -27.49
CA TRP A 309 14.56 -12.14 -26.03
C TRP A 309 13.88 -13.35 -25.41
N ALA A 310 14.53 -14.00 -24.44
CA ALA A 310 14.01 -15.20 -23.78
C ALA A 310 14.43 -15.31 -22.31
N ARG A 311 13.53 -15.88 -21.49
CA ARG A 311 13.79 -16.33 -20.11
C ARG A 311 13.12 -17.68 -19.90
N ALA A 312 13.88 -18.63 -19.38
CA ALA A 312 13.37 -19.94 -19.01
C ALA A 312 13.37 -20.07 -17.48
N TYR A 313 12.27 -20.58 -16.93
CA TYR A 313 12.13 -20.86 -15.51
C TYR A 313 11.64 -22.30 -15.32
N PRO A 314 12.49 -23.22 -14.83
CA PRO A 314 12.13 -24.61 -14.63
C PRO A 314 11.12 -24.77 -13.48
N MET A 315 10.22 -25.75 -13.61
CA MET A 315 9.16 -26.04 -12.63
C MET A 315 8.81 -27.54 -12.59
N LYS A 316 8.20 -27.98 -11.48
CA LYS A 316 7.87 -29.40 -11.22
C LYS A 316 6.48 -29.75 -11.70
N ARG A 317 5.51 -28.83 -11.49
CA ARG A 317 4.10 -29.00 -11.88
C ARG A 317 3.62 -27.84 -12.75
N LYS A 318 2.62 -28.11 -13.61
CA LYS A 318 2.09 -27.10 -14.54
C LYS A 318 1.39 -25.95 -13.81
N GLY A 319 0.79 -26.26 -12.65
CA GLY A 319 0.18 -25.27 -11.77
C GLY A 319 1.16 -24.28 -11.13
N GLU A 320 2.48 -24.55 -11.13
CA GLU A 320 3.50 -23.64 -10.59
C GLU A 320 3.84 -22.48 -11.56
N ALA A 321 3.22 -22.42 -12.74
CA ALA A 321 3.43 -21.35 -13.71
C ALA A 321 3.14 -19.94 -13.15
N HIS A 322 2.25 -19.83 -12.16
CA HIS A 322 1.98 -18.56 -11.49
C HIS A 322 3.13 -18.10 -10.56
N GLU A 323 3.98 -19.01 -10.10
CA GLU A 323 5.18 -18.71 -9.32
C GLU A 323 6.31 -18.21 -10.23
N THR A 324 6.54 -18.89 -11.36
CA THR A 324 7.52 -18.46 -12.36
C THR A 324 7.20 -17.06 -12.91
N LEU A 325 5.92 -16.74 -13.08
CA LEU A 325 5.46 -15.39 -13.43
C LEU A 325 5.85 -14.34 -12.37
N SER A 326 5.80 -14.70 -11.09
CA SER A 326 6.18 -13.78 -10.00
C SER A 326 7.68 -13.51 -9.99
N VAL A 327 8.48 -14.55 -10.27
CA VAL A 327 9.93 -14.43 -10.43
C VAL A 327 10.28 -13.53 -11.62
N LEU A 328 9.59 -13.69 -12.76
CA LEU A 328 9.75 -12.82 -13.93
C LEU A 328 9.47 -11.35 -13.58
N PHE A 329 8.33 -11.06 -12.93
CA PHE A 329 7.95 -9.69 -12.57
C PHE A 329 8.95 -9.03 -11.61
N HIS A 330 9.53 -9.81 -10.70
CA HIS A 330 10.51 -9.30 -9.76
C HIS A 330 11.88 -9.07 -10.37
N ARG A 331 12.34 -9.96 -11.28
CA ARG A 331 13.70 -9.89 -11.85
C ARG A 331 13.79 -9.01 -13.09
N ASP A 332 12.88 -9.19 -14.04
CA ASP A 332 12.94 -8.53 -15.35
C ASP A 332 11.92 -7.38 -15.44
N GLY A 333 10.71 -7.58 -14.89
CA GLY A 333 9.65 -6.59 -14.85
C GLY A 333 8.34 -7.05 -15.48
N VAL A 334 7.34 -6.17 -15.47
CA VAL A 334 5.99 -6.46 -15.97
C VAL A 334 5.82 -5.93 -17.40
N PRO A 335 5.47 -6.79 -18.38
CA PRO A 335 5.19 -6.34 -19.74
C PRO A 335 3.82 -5.67 -19.86
N PRO A 336 3.60 -4.82 -20.89
CA PRO A 336 2.30 -4.20 -21.14
C PRO A 336 1.23 -5.23 -21.47
N THR A 337 1.60 -6.22 -22.29
CA THR A 337 0.74 -7.30 -22.75
C THR A 337 1.47 -8.63 -22.61
N MET A 338 0.79 -9.63 -22.07
CA MET A 338 1.25 -11.01 -22.01
C MET A 338 0.38 -11.85 -22.93
N VAL A 339 0.99 -12.52 -23.90
CA VAL A 339 0.31 -13.44 -24.81
C VAL A 339 0.55 -14.87 -24.34
N THR A 340 -0.51 -15.60 -24.05
CA THR A 340 -0.47 -16.99 -23.57
C THR A 340 -1.17 -17.92 -24.54
N ASP A 341 -0.84 -19.20 -24.48
CA ASP A 341 -1.63 -20.26 -25.09
C ASP A 341 -2.98 -20.43 -24.34
N ASP A 342 -3.93 -21.15 -24.95
CA ASP A 342 -5.22 -21.48 -24.31
C ASP A 342 -5.09 -22.64 -23.29
N SER A 343 -4.00 -22.63 -22.51
CA SER A 343 -3.80 -23.58 -21.43
C SER A 343 -4.59 -23.13 -20.20
N LYS A 344 -5.45 -24.00 -19.64
CA LYS A 344 -6.27 -23.71 -18.44
C LYS A 344 -5.50 -23.05 -17.28
N GLU A 345 -4.24 -23.44 -17.07
CA GLU A 345 -3.35 -22.90 -16.03
C GLU A 345 -2.90 -21.44 -16.29
N GLN A 346 -2.82 -21.04 -17.57
CA GLN A 346 -2.45 -19.68 -17.98
C GLN A 346 -3.71 -18.81 -18.17
N THR A 347 -4.83 -19.40 -18.59
CA THR A 347 -6.09 -18.69 -18.86
C THR A 347 -6.92 -18.43 -17.60
N GLN A 348 -6.78 -19.24 -16.54
CA GLN A 348 -7.63 -19.19 -15.33
C GLN A 348 -6.82 -19.07 -14.02
N GLY A 349 -7.54 -18.86 -12.92
CA GLY A 349 -7.00 -18.91 -11.56
C GLY A 349 -6.01 -17.79 -11.21
N ASP A 350 -4.93 -18.21 -10.56
CA ASP A 350 -3.94 -17.33 -9.92
C ASP A 350 -3.05 -16.58 -10.92
N PHE A 351 -2.80 -17.17 -12.09
CA PHE A 351 -1.99 -16.56 -13.14
C PHE A 351 -2.65 -15.28 -13.68
N ARG A 352 -3.93 -15.37 -14.05
CA ARG A 352 -4.72 -14.23 -14.52
C ARG A 352 -4.98 -13.19 -13.43
N ARG A 353 -5.13 -13.64 -12.18
CA ARG A 353 -5.22 -12.73 -11.02
C ARG A 353 -3.95 -11.89 -10.89
N LYS A 354 -2.77 -12.52 -10.92
CA LYS A 354 -1.47 -11.82 -10.84
C LYS A 354 -1.23 -10.88 -12.01
N LEU A 355 -1.58 -11.26 -13.24
CA LEU A 355 -1.51 -10.36 -14.40
C LEU A 355 -2.37 -9.11 -14.22
N ARG A 356 -3.61 -9.27 -13.72
CA ARG A 356 -4.52 -8.15 -13.48
C ARG A 356 -4.03 -7.23 -12.36
N GLU A 357 -3.53 -7.80 -11.27
CA GLU A 357 -2.96 -7.03 -10.15
C GLU A 357 -1.73 -6.22 -10.57
N ALA A 358 -0.90 -6.78 -11.45
CA ALA A 358 0.28 -6.11 -12.00
C ALA A 358 -0.02 -5.15 -13.17
N ASP A 359 -1.30 -4.97 -13.54
CA ASP A 359 -1.72 -4.18 -14.70
C ASP A 359 -1.01 -4.60 -16.01
N CYS A 360 -1.01 -5.91 -16.25
CA CYS A 360 -0.58 -6.55 -17.49
C CYS A 360 -1.82 -7.06 -18.24
N HIS A 361 -1.96 -6.70 -19.52
CA HIS A 361 -3.11 -7.15 -20.32
C HIS A 361 -2.89 -8.59 -20.81
N PRO A 362 -3.72 -9.56 -20.38
CA PRO A 362 -3.66 -10.90 -20.94
C PRO A 362 -4.28 -10.91 -22.33
N ARG A 363 -3.58 -11.48 -23.31
CA ARG A 363 -4.13 -11.87 -24.61
C ARG A 363 -3.95 -13.37 -24.78
N VAL A 364 -4.99 -14.04 -25.27
CA VAL A 364 -4.93 -15.46 -25.60
C VAL A 364 -4.83 -15.54 -27.12
N THR A 365 -3.93 -16.39 -27.63
CA THR A 365 -3.88 -16.65 -29.07
C THR A 365 -5.13 -17.38 -29.53
N GLU A 366 -5.59 -17.09 -30.74
CA GLU A 366 -6.75 -17.77 -31.29
C GLU A 366 -6.48 -19.28 -31.41
N PRO A 367 -7.47 -20.13 -31.08
CA PRO A 367 -7.36 -21.55 -31.34
C PRO A 367 -6.98 -21.80 -32.81
N TYR A 368 -5.98 -22.66 -33.04
CA TYR A 368 -5.50 -23.04 -34.38
C TYR A 368 -4.78 -21.95 -35.19
N SER A 369 -4.19 -20.93 -34.53
CA SER A 369 -3.32 -19.93 -35.19
C SER A 369 -1.85 -19.97 -34.73
N PRO A 370 -1.05 -20.98 -35.11
CA PRO A 370 0.36 -21.12 -34.68
C PRO A 370 1.25 -19.92 -35.01
N TRP A 371 0.98 -19.24 -36.14
CA TRP A 371 1.73 -18.05 -36.56
C TRP A 371 1.60 -16.85 -35.61
N GLN A 372 0.61 -16.84 -34.71
CA GLN A 372 0.46 -15.78 -33.70
C GLN A 372 1.45 -15.95 -32.52
N GLN A 373 2.04 -17.12 -32.34
CA GLN A 373 3.00 -17.38 -31.27
C GLN A 373 4.43 -17.16 -31.78
N ALA A 374 4.85 -15.88 -31.83
CA ALA A 374 6.24 -15.55 -32.15
C ALA A 374 7.26 -16.18 -31.18
N ALA A 375 6.82 -16.64 -30.00
CA ALA A 375 7.60 -17.45 -29.07
C ALA A 375 8.02 -18.82 -29.62
N GLU A 376 7.23 -19.46 -30.49
CA GLU A 376 7.48 -20.85 -30.91
C GLU A 376 8.86 -20.99 -31.58
N GLY A 377 9.18 -20.06 -32.48
CA GLY A 377 10.49 -20.00 -33.12
C GLY A 377 11.62 -19.81 -32.10
N CYS A 378 11.44 -18.91 -31.13
CA CYS A 378 12.43 -18.65 -30.10
C CYS A 378 12.66 -19.90 -29.21
N ILE A 379 11.58 -20.57 -28.81
CA ILE A 379 11.62 -21.79 -27.99
C ILE A 379 12.29 -22.93 -28.73
N ARG A 380 12.00 -23.08 -30.03
CA ARG A 380 12.63 -24.11 -30.86
C ARG A 380 14.15 -23.91 -30.93
N GLU A 381 14.60 -22.68 -31.16
CA GLU A 381 16.03 -22.39 -31.19
C GLU A 381 16.67 -22.56 -29.80
N LEU A 382 15.96 -22.22 -28.73
CA LEU A 382 16.42 -22.40 -27.36
C LEU A 382 16.58 -23.89 -27.00
N LYS A 383 15.68 -24.77 -27.47
CA LYS A 383 15.83 -26.25 -27.38
C LYS A 383 17.06 -26.73 -28.14
N ARG A 384 17.26 -26.23 -29.35
CA ARG A 384 18.40 -26.62 -30.21
C ARG A 384 19.73 -26.17 -29.60
N GLY A 385 19.80 -24.96 -29.08
CA GLY A 385 20.98 -24.38 -28.44
C GLY A 385 21.40 -25.13 -27.19
N SER A 386 20.46 -25.37 -26.27
CA SER A 386 20.74 -26.13 -25.05
C SER A 386 21.16 -27.56 -25.35
N THR A 387 20.46 -28.25 -26.25
CA THR A 387 20.80 -29.62 -26.67
C THR A 387 22.21 -29.68 -27.29
N ARG A 388 22.55 -28.73 -28.17
CA ARG A 388 23.87 -28.67 -28.81
C ARG A 388 24.98 -28.46 -27.78
N LYS A 389 24.80 -27.54 -26.82
CA LYS A 389 25.76 -27.31 -25.74
C LYS A 389 25.96 -28.56 -24.90
N MET A 390 24.88 -29.22 -24.50
CA MET A 390 24.97 -30.43 -23.68
C MET A 390 25.66 -31.60 -24.39
N ILE A 391 25.38 -31.80 -25.68
CA ILE A 391 26.03 -32.86 -26.48
C ILE A 391 27.52 -32.56 -26.66
N LYS A 392 27.88 -31.30 -26.95
CA LYS A 392 29.27 -30.90 -27.17
C LYS A 392 30.13 -31.10 -25.92
N THR A 393 29.61 -30.82 -24.74
CA THR A 393 30.36 -30.88 -23.47
C THR A 393 30.22 -32.23 -22.76
N GLY A 394 29.40 -33.14 -23.28
CA GLY A 394 29.14 -34.43 -22.62
C GLY A 394 28.41 -34.31 -21.28
N SER A 395 27.74 -33.18 -21.02
CA SER A 395 27.08 -32.93 -19.73
C SER A 395 25.89 -33.89 -19.48
N PRO A 396 25.63 -34.29 -18.22
CA PRO A 396 24.51 -35.14 -17.87
C PRO A 396 23.16 -34.57 -18.30
N LYS A 397 22.27 -35.41 -18.85
CA LYS A 397 20.92 -35.01 -19.27
C LYS A 397 20.07 -34.43 -18.13
N THR A 398 20.38 -34.77 -16.88
CA THR A 398 19.68 -34.28 -15.69
C THR A 398 19.94 -32.80 -15.38
N LEU A 399 20.91 -32.16 -16.03
CA LEU A 399 21.23 -30.72 -15.87
C LEU A 399 20.61 -29.85 -16.98
N TRP A 400 19.63 -30.39 -17.71
CA TRP A 400 18.99 -29.68 -18.81
C TRP A 400 18.37 -28.36 -18.38
N ASP A 401 17.86 -28.25 -17.14
CA ASP A 401 17.20 -27.06 -16.61
C ASP A 401 18.17 -25.88 -16.50
N HIS A 402 19.34 -26.12 -15.91
CA HIS A 402 20.42 -25.13 -15.83
C HIS A 402 20.97 -24.74 -17.20
N CYS A 403 21.10 -25.71 -18.11
CA CYS A 403 21.55 -25.41 -19.47
C CYS A 403 20.52 -24.54 -20.21
N LEU A 404 19.24 -24.77 -19.95
CA LEU A 404 18.14 -24.03 -20.55
C LEU A 404 18.10 -22.57 -20.07
N GLU A 405 18.28 -22.35 -18.76
CA GLU A 405 18.39 -21.02 -18.16
C GLU A 405 19.57 -20.24 -18.75
N LEU A 406 20.75 -20.85 -18.83
CA LEU A 406 21.92 -20.23 -19.43
C LEU A 406 21.70 -19.92 -20.91
N GLU A 407 21.15 -20.86 -21.68
CA GLU A 407 20.88 -20.64 -23.11
C GLU A 407 19.92 -19.48 -23.35
N ALA A 408 18.88 -19.35 -22.51
CA ALA A 408 17.95 -18.22 -22.57
C ALA A 408 18.67 -16.87 -22.36
N LEU A 409 19.56 -16.81 -21.37
CA LEU A 409 20.35 -15.63 -21.05
C LEU A 409 21.36 -15.30 -22.17
N VAL A 410 22.12 -16.29 -22.63
CA VAL A 410 23.08 -16.10 -23.72
C VAL A 410 22.36 -15.62 -24.97
N ARG A 411 21.25 -16.27 -25.36
CA ARG A 411 20.49 -15.87 -26.56
C ARG A 411 19.96 -14.44 -26.47
N SER A 412 19.53 -14.00 -25.29
CA SER A 412 19.06 -12.62 -25.07
C SER A 412 20.19 -11.60 -25.15
N ASN A 413 21.42 -12.01 -24.85
CA ASN A 413 22.64 -11.20 -24.88
C ASN A 413 23.50 -11.42 -26.14
N THR A 414 23.03 -12.23 -27.09
CA THR A 414 23.67 -12.44 -28.39
C THR A 414 22.94 -11.61 -29.44
N SER A 415 23.71 -10.86 -30.25
CA SER A 415 23.17 -10.21 -31.45
C SER A 415 22.80 -11.30 -32.46
N ASN A 416 21.51 -11.39 -32.78
CA ASN A 416 21.00 -12.35 -33.77
C ASN A 416 20.70 -11.59 -35.07
N ASP A 417 20.81 -12.26 -36.23
CA ASP A 417 20.46 -11.69 -37.55
C ASP A 417 18.95 -11.54 -37.77
N ILE A 418 18.21 -11.18 -36.72
CA ILE A 418 16.78 -10.90 -36.81
C ILE A 418 16.65 -9.44 -37.29
N TYR A 419 16.03 -9.24 -38.45
CA TYR A 419 15.83 -7.91 -39.05
C TYR A 419 15.27 -6.87 -38.06
N MET A 420 14.35 -7.30 -37.18
CA MET A 420 13.73 -6.45 -36.16
C MET A 420 14.71 -5.88 -35.12
N THR A 421 15.85 -6.52 -34.91
CA THR A 421 16.85 -6.11 -33.91
C THR A 421 17.88 -5.13 -34.45
N ASN A 422 17.95 -4.93 -35.78
CA ASN A 422 18.86 -4.00 -36.44
C ASN A 422 20.33 -4.10 -35.92
N GLY A 423 20.80 -5.32 -35.67
CA GLY A 423 22.15 -5.60 -35.15
C GLY A 423 22.33 -5.38 -33.64
N GLN A 424 21.31 -4.91 -32.92
CA GLN A 424 21.32 -4.78 -31.46
C GLN A 424 20.95 -6.08 -30.75
N VAL A 425 21.33 -6.15 -29.49
CA VAL A 425 21.07 -7.28 -28.62
C VAL A 425 19.62 -7.26 -28.10
N PRO A 426 18.88 -8.38 -28.08
CA PRO A 426 17.52 -8.40 -27.57
C PRO A 426 17.36 -7.86 -26.15
N GLU A 427 18.33 -8.10 -25.26
CA GLU A 427 18.34 -7.56 -23.90
C GLU A 427 18.40 -6.03 -23.88
N THR A 428 19.20 -5.43 -24.77
CA THR A 428 19.34 -3.97 -24.88
C THR A 428 18.05 -3.33 -25.39
N ILE A 429 17.40 -3.95 -26.38
CA ILE A 429 16.11 -3.49 -26.90
C ILE A 429 15.03 -3.60 -25.81
N MET A 430 15.03 -4.69 -25.06
CA MET A 430 14.00 -4.97 -24.04
C MET A 430 14.06 -3.99 -22.85
N LYS A 431 15.28 -3.68 -22.37
CA LYS A 431 15.50 -2.81 -21.20
C LYS A 431 15.76 -1.34 -21.55
N GLY A 432 16.09 -1.04 -22.81
CA GLY A 432 16.50 0.30 -23.24
C GLY A 432 17.88 0.75 -22.72
N THR A 433 18.64 -0.15 -22.10
CA THR A 433 19.99 0.09 -21.56
C THR A 433 20.94 -0.95 -22.12
N THR A 434 22.21 -0.59 -22.30
CA THR A 434 23.23 -1.51 -22.82
C THR A 434 23.35 -2.75 -21.93
N ALA A 435 23.27 -3.93 -22.54
CA ALA A 435 23.36 -5.19 -21.82
C ALA A 435 24.79 -5.46 -21.33
N ASP A 436 24.92 -5.83 -20.05
CA ASP A 436 26.19 -6.24 -19.45
C ASP A 436 26.35 -7.76 -19.52
N ILE A 437 27.40 -8.21 -20.20
CA ILE A 437 27.70 -9.64 -20.42
C ILE A 437 28.77 -10.17 -19.47
N SER A 438 29.30 -9.37 -18.55
CA SER A 438 30.43 -9.75 -17.68
C SER A 438 30.16 -11.04 -16.91
N HIS A 439 28.92 -11.24 -16.47
CA HIS A 439 28.48 -12.42 -15.73
C HIS A 439 28.30 -13.71 -16.56
N ILE A 440 28.31 -13.62 -17.90
CA ILE A 440 28.12 -14.78 -18.80
C ILE A 440 29.28 -15.02 -19.76
N ALA A 441 30.19 -14.05 -19.92
CA ALA A 441 31.25 -14.11 -20.92
C ALA A 441 32.49 -14.88 -20.46
N GLU A 442 32.67 -15.06 -19.14
CA GLU A 442 33.91 -15.58 -18.57
C GLU A 442 34.08 -17.10 -18.71
N PHE A 443 32.99 -17.86 -18.50
CA PHE A 443 33.02 -19.32 -18.50
C PHE A 443 32.00 -19.91 -19.46
N GLY A 444 32.38 -20.99 -20.14
CA GLY A 444 31.50 -21.81 -20.96
C GLY A 444 30.56 -22.69 -20.12
N TRP A 445 29.58 -23.28 -20.81
CA TRP A 445 28.71 -24.27 -20.18
C TRP A 445 29.52 -25.52 -19.81
N TYR A 446 29.45 -25.94 -18.55
CA TYR A 446 30.09 -27.17 -18.07
C TYR A 446 31.63 -27.17 -18.20
N ASP A 447 32.24 -25.99 -18.21
CA ASP A 447 33.69 -25.84 -18.13
C ASP A 447 34.18 -26.24 -16.73
N TRP A 448 35.39 -26.79 -16.67
CA TRP A 448 36.04 -27.12 -15.42
C TRP A 448 36.55 -25.84 -14.75
N VAL A 449 36.19 -25.63 -13.50
CA VAL A 449 36.66 -24.50 -12.70
C VAL A 449 37.15 -24.99 -11.35
N MET A 450 38.09 -24.25 -10.78
CA MET A 450 38.48 -24.39 -9.39
C MET A 450 37.70 -23.40 -8.55
N PHE A 451 37.02 -23.86 -7.50
CA PHE A 451 36.24 -23.02 -6.58
C PHE A 451 36.48 -23.42 -5.12
N ARG A 452 36.12 -22.53 -4.18
CA ARG A 452 36.24 -22.73 -2.73
C ARG A 452 34.87 -22.99 -2.13
N ASP A 453 34.67 -24.13 -1.47
CA ASP A 453 33.33 -24.55 -0.98
C ASP A 453 33.14 -24.53 0.56
N ASN A 454 34.10 -24.01 1.34
CA ASN A 454 33.99 -23.54 2.76
C ASN A 454 35.36 -23.54 3.46
N ILE A 455 35.38 -23.13 4.74
CA ILE A 455 36.55 -23.11 5.63
C ILE A 455 37.21 -24.51 5.65
N PRO A 456 38.45 -24.64 5.16
CA PRO A 456 39.10 -25.94 5.04
C PRO A 456 39.41 -26.54 6.42
N SER A 457 39.16 -27.84 6.58
CA SER A 457 39.71 -28.64 7.67
C SER A 457 41.06 -29.19 7.22
N TYR A 458 42.12 -29.00 8.01
CA TYR A 458 43.43 -29.62 7.74
C TYR A 458 43.27 -31.15 7.68
N PRO A 459 43.82 -31.88 6.67
CA PRO A 459 44.84 -31.48 5.68
C PRO A 459 44.29 -31.23 4.25
N ASP A 460 42.99 -31.00 4.07
CA ASP A 460 42.39 -30.92 2.74
C ASP A 460 42.76 -29.62 2.00
N ASP A 461 42.97 -29.75 0.68
CA ASP A 461 43.32 -28.61 -0.17
C ASP A 461 42.13 -27.63 -0.30
N LYS A 462 42.44 -26.34 -0.37
CA LYS A 462 41.43 -25.27 -0.28
C LYS A 462 40.61 -25.12 -1.56
N LEU A 463 41.10 -25.68 -2.67
CA LEU A 463 40.55 -25.50 -4.01
C LEU A 463 40.02 -26.85 -4.51
N ILE A 464 38.73 -26.88 -4.84
CA ILE A 464 38.06 -28.06 -5.35
C ILE A 464 37.88 -27.87 -6.86
N LEU A 465 38.34 -28.85 -7.64
CA LEU A 465 38.12 -28.90 -9.08
C LEU A 465 36.75 -29.52 -9.34
N GLY A 466 35.89 -28.81 -10.09
CA GLY A 466 34.61 -29.35 -10.51
C GLY A 466 34.08 -28.68 -11.77
N PRO A 467 33.18 -29.34 -12.53
CA PRO A 467 32.50 -28.69 -13.63
C PRO A 467 31.58 -27.62 -13.07
N LEU A 468 31.67 -26.38 -13.57
CA LEU A 468 30.86 -25.25 -13.11
C LEU A 468 29.38 -25.61 -13.27
N PRO A 469 28.64 -25.90 -12.18
CA PRO A 469 27.22 -26.11 -12.28
C PRO A 469 26.61 -24.72 -12.33
N TRP A 470 26.01 -24.35 -13.45
CA TRP A 470 25.31 -23.07 -13.67
C TRP A 470 24.06 -22.98 -12.77
N THR A 471 24.31 -22.93 -11.46
CA THR A 471 23.34 -22.91 -10.37
C THR A 471 23.24 -21.48 -9.84
N ARG A 472 22.20 -21.16 -9.08
CA ARG A 472 22.09 -19.87 -8.39
C ARG A 472 23.29 -19.56 -7.47
N LEU A 473 24.02 -20.59 -7.02
CA LEU A 473 25.30 -20.46 -6.33
C LEU A 473 26.43 -20.00 -7.26
N GLY A 474 26.43 -20.40 -8.54
CA GLY A 474 27.39 -19.98 -9.56
C GLY A 474 27.50 -18.45 -9.70
N HIS A 475 26.37 -17.74 -9.65
CA HIS A 475 26.36 -16.26 -9.67
C HIS A 475 27.07 -15.61 -8.47
N ARG A 476 27.13 -16.29 -7.31
CA ARG A 476 27.92 -15.84 -6.14
C ARG A 476 29.33 -16.39 -6.14
N LEU A 477 29.52 -17.60 -6.67
CA LEU A 477 30.81 -18.30 -6.76
C LEU A 477 31.74 -17.70 -7.83
N CYS A 478 31.22 -17.01 -8.85
CA CYS A 478 32.04 -16.38 -9.89
C CYS A 478 33.12 -15.43 -9.36
N LEU A 479 33.00 -14.90 -8.14
CA LEU A 479 34.05 -14.06 -7.56
C LEU A 479 35.31 -14.83 -7.14
N ASP A 480 35.22 -16.16 -6.93
CA ASP A 480 36.30 -17.02 -6.43
C ASP A 480 36.61 -18.23 -7.34
N CYS A 481 36.14 -18.20 -8.60
CA CYS A 481 36.39 -19.26 -9.57
C CYS A 481 37.63 -18.96 -10.44
N GLN A 482 38.53 -19.93 -10.61
CA GLN A 482 39.66 -19.84 -11.54
C GLN A 482 39.56 -20.91 -12.62
N ASN A 483 39.95 -20.55 -13.86
CA ASN A 483 40.09 -21.50 -14.95
C ASN A 483 41.41 -22.27 -14.76
N PRO A 484 41.40 -23.61 -14.66
CA PRO A 484 42.61 -24.41 -14.48
C PRO A 484 43.61 -24.33 -15.65
N GLU A 485 43.19 -23.84 -16.83
CA GLU A 485 44.03 -23.71 -18.02
C GLU A 485 44.58 -22.28 -18.27
N ARG A 486 44.32 -21.32 -17.38
CA ARG A 486 44.92 -19.96 -17.39
C ARG A 486 45.75 -19.75 -16.14
#